data_AF-A0A4U1J483-F1
#
_entry.id   AF-A0A4U1J483-F1
#
_cell.length_a   1.000
_cell.length_b   1.000
_cell.length_c   1.000
_cell.angle_alpha   90.00
_cell.angle_beta   90.00
_cell.angle_gamma   90.00
#
_symmetry.space_group_name_H-M   'P 1'
#
loop_
_entity.id
_entity.type
_entity.pdbx_description
1 polymer ?
#
loop_
_entity_poly.entity_id
_entity_poly.type
_entity_poly.pdbx_seq_one_letter_code
_entity_poly.pdbx_strand_id
1 'polypeptide(L)'
;MAYRLVQRGEGEQRPLLVLYLVGAHVDADLRAALGPEASIAAYDDATGEPLPQTVARVAATTGASVGDVILAGFSAGCQAVRRELIAGRDPSGVLAIDGTHGDLPPADWQLAPWRALAERARRKERLFVATCTQNTYVETDLPKAKRYSATVSVLRLALGFTLVPSAAPEGEHDGALHGYSYESARTDAEAHIRQQRLVLPDVLRRHVQPWLAARKTELRPEERAMAQAAVALSLDRLARSEGSGQQHESVPPPSA
;
A
#
# COMPACT_ATOMS: atom_id res chain seq x y z
N MET A 1 -24.77 -4.38 -6.66
CA MET A 1 -23.44 -3.76 -6.51
C MET A 1 -23.63 -2.31 -6.14
N ALA A 2 -23.27 -1.92 -4.91
CA ALA A 2 -23.35 -0.53 -4.48
C ALA A 2 -21.93 0.07 -4.50
N TYR A 3 -21.57 0.67 -5.64
CA TYR A 3 -20.40 1.53 -5.76
C TYR A 3 -20.66 2.86 -5.06
N ARG A 4 -19.66 3.38 -4.36
CA ARG A 4 -19.74 4.65 -3.64
C ARG A 4 -18.44 5.44 -3.85
N LEU A 5 -18.57 6.69 -4.30
CA LEU A 5 -17.47 7.65 -4.27
C LEU A 5 -17.49 8.34 -2.91
N VAL A 6 -16.71 7.80 -1.97
CA VAL A 6 -16.65 8.27 -0.57
C VAL A 6 -16.00 9.63 -0.46
N GLN A 7 -14.96 9.88 -1.27
CA GLN A 7 -14.26 11.16 -1.33
C GLN A 7 -13.83 11.47 -2.75
N ARG A 8 -14.10 12.70 -3.22
CA ARG A 8 -13.66 13.15 -4.55
C ARG A 8 -12.16 13.42 -4.61
N GLY A 9 -11.54 13.79 -3.49
CA GLY A 9 -10.15 14.21 -3.41
C GLY A 9 -9.93 15.65 -3.88
N GLU A 10 -8.72 16.17 -3.69
CA GLU A 10 -8.30 17.54 -4.05
C GLU A 10 -7.05 17.52 -4.95
N GLY A 11 -6.89 18.54 -5.81
CA GLY A 11 -5.78 18.65 -6.77
C GLY A 11 -6.13 18.16 -8.19
N GLU A 12 -5.24 18.40 -9.16
CA GLU A 12 -5.42 17.99 -10.57
C GLU A 12 -5.03 16.53 -10.82
N GLN A 13 -4.08 16.03 -10.04
CA GLN A 13 -3.70 14.62 -9.98
C GLN A 13 -3.87 14.10 -8.55
N ARG A 14 -4.60 12.99 -8.39
CA ARG A 14 -5.02 12.48 -7.09
C ARG A 14 -4.67 11.01 -6.92
N PRO A 15 -4.09 10.60 -5.78
CA PRO A 15 -4.07 9.19 -5.43
C PRO A 15 -5.50 8.64 -5.34
N LEU A 16 -5.67 7.37 -5.69
CA LEU A 16 -6.96 6.68 -5.59
C LEU A 16 -6.84 5.48 -4.65
N LEU A 17 -7.65 5.47 -3.60
CA LEU A 17 -7.92 4.27 -2.80
C LEU A 17 -9.20 3.59 -3.31
N VAL A 18 -9.08 2.32 -3.68
CA VAL A 18 -10.22 1.46 -4.03
C VAL A 18 -10.42 0.40 -2.95
N LEU A 19 -11.60 0.38 -2.32
CA LEU A 19 -11.96 -0.56 -1.26
C LEU A 19 -13.02 -1.56 -1.70
N TYR A 20 -12.80 -2.84 -1.42
CA TYR A 20 -13.76 -3.93 -1.70
C TYR A 20 -14.30 -4.51 -0.40
N LEU A 21 -15.62 -4.74 -0.38
CA LEU A 21 -16.41 -5.18 0.78
C LEU A 21 -16.23 -4.25 1.99
N VAL A 22 -16.35 -2.94 1.79
CA VAL A 22 -16.23 -1.95 2.88
C VAL A 22 -17.48 -1.06 2.92
N GLY A 23 -18.26 -1.25 3.98
CA GLY A 23 -19.55 -0.59 4.15
C GLY A 23 -19.46 0.88 4.55
N ALA A 24 -20.52 1.65 4.25
CA ALA A 24 -20.59 3.10 4.48
C ALA A 24 -20.38 3.56 5.92
N HIS A 25 -20.52 2.66 6.90
CA HIS A 25 -20.35 2.98 8.32
C HIS A 25 -18.92 3.38 8.71
N VAL A 26 -17.92 3.17 7.86
CA VAL A 26 -16.53 3.62 8.11
C VAL A 26 -16.10 4.81 7.25
N ASP A 27 -16.96 5.36 6.40
CA ASP A 27 -16.59 6.41 5.45
C ASP A 27 -15.98 7.67 6.10
N ALA A 28 -16.50 8.07 7.26
CA ALA A 28 -15.96 9.20 7.99
C ALA A 28 -14.51 8.94 8.45
N ASP A 29 -14.25 7.74 8.96
CA ASP A 29 -12.93 7.33 9.42
C ASP A 29 -11.94 7.16 8.27
N LEU A 30 -12.40 6.67 7.11
CA LEU A 30 -11.59 6.57 5.90
C LEU A 30 -11.11 7.96 5.43
N ARG A 31 -12.03 8.94 5.40
CA ARG A 31 -11.69 10.34 5.04
C ARG A 31 -10.73 10.95 6.05
N ALA A 32 -10.98 10.76 7.35
CA ALA A 32 -10.11 11.25 8.41
C ALA A 32 -8.71 10.60 8.38
N ALA A 33 -8.60 9.32 7.99
CA ALA A 33 -7.34 8.59 7.94
C ALA A 33 -6.44 9.03 6.77
N LEU A 34 -7.02 9.34 5.62
CA LEU A 34 -6.25 9.71 4.41
C LEU A 34 -6.07 11.21 4.21
N GLY A 35 -6.90 12.04 4.84
CA GLY A 35 -6.94 13.47 4.56
C GLY A 35 -7.65 13.79 3.23
N PRO A 36 -7.71 15.07 2.85
CA PRO A 36 -8.61 15.54 1.79
C PRO A 36 -8.15 15.23 0.36
N GLU A 37 -6.88 14.91 0.16
CA GLU A 37 -6.28 14.86 -1.18
C GLU A 37 -6.68 13.62 -1.99
N ALA A 38 -6.76 12.46 -1.35
CA ALA A 38 -7.02 11.19 -2.04
C ALA A 38 -8.47 11.09 -2.52
N SER A 39 -8.69 10.56 -3.72
CA SER A 39 -10.00 10.04 -4.11
C SER A 39 -10.22 8.68 -3.43
N ILE A 40 -11.43 8.45 -2.92
CA ILE A 40 -11.79 7.19 -2.24
C ILE A 40 -13.03 6.60 -2.91
N ALA A 41 -12.87 5.43 -3.50
CA ALA A 41 -13.95 4.64 -4.09
C ALA A 41 -14.13 3.34 -3.28
N ALA A 42 -15.37 3.01 -2.93
CA ALA A 42 -15.70 1.82 -2.15
C ALA A 42 -16.81 1.01 -2.82
N TYR A 43 -16.73 -0.32 -2.68
CA TYR A 43 -17.79 -1.26 -3.00
C TYR A 43 -18.25 -1.93 -1.71
N ASP A 44 -19.58 -2.01 -1.53
CA ASP A 44 -20.17 -2.71 -0.39
C ASP A 44 -20.16 -4.25 -0.56
N ASP A 45 -19.63 -4.76 -1.69
CA ASP A 45 -19.54 -6.18 -2.00
C ASP A 45 -18.12 -6.64 -2.32
N ALA A 46 -17.90 -7.96 -2.30
CA ALA A 46 -16.60 -8.60 -2.47
C ALA A 46 -16.11 -8.64 -3.93
N THR A 47 -16.95 -8.26 -4.89
CA THR A 47 -16.63 -8.38 -6.32
C THR A 47 -16.18 -7.04 -6.87
N GLY A 48 -16.97 -5.99 -6.63
CA GLY A 48 -16.81 -4.69 -7.25
C GLY A 48 -16.79 -4.77 -8.79
N GLU A 49 -16.23 -3.74 -9.42
CA GLU A 49 -15.91 -3.74 -10.86
C GLU A 49 -14.39 -3.90 -11.08
N PRO A 50 -13.95 -4.29 -12.28
CA PRO A 50 -12.53 -4.33 -12.64
C PRO A 50 -11.85 -2.96 -12.44
N LEU A 51 -10.61 -2.96 -11.95
CA LEU A 51 -9.90 -1.73 -11.57
C LEU A 51 -9.88 -0.63 -12.67
N PRO A 52 -9.63 -0.94 -13.96
CA PRO A 52 -9.65 0.10 -15.00
C PRO A 52 -11.00 0.82 -15.13
N GLN A 53 -12.11 0.11 -14.87
CA GLN A 53 -13.44 0.71 -14.91
C GLN A 53 -13.65 1.64 -13.72
N THR A 54 -13.22 1.24 -12.51
CA THR A 54 -13.21 2.11 -11.33
C THR A 54 -12.38 3.36 -11.57
N VAL A 55 -11.15 3.23 -12.09
CA VAL A 55 -10.26 4.36 -12.38
C VAL A 55 -10.90 5.30 -13.39
N ALA A 56 -11.43 4.78 -14.50
CA ALA A 56 -12.11 5.59 -15.51
C ALA A 56 -13.34 6.32 -14.95
N ARG A 57 -14.15 5.61 -14.14
CA ARG A 57 -15.33 6.17 -13.48
C ARG A 57 -14.96 7.31 -12.52
N VAL A 58 -13.93 7.12 -11.70
CA VAL A 58 -13.45 8.14 -10.76
C VAL A 58 -12.91 9.34 -11.53
N ALA A 59 -12.08 9.14 -12.56
CA ALA A 59 -11.54 10.23 -13.38
C ALA A 59 -12.66 11.04 -14.03
N ALA A 60 -13.64 10.38 -14.66
CA ALA A 60 -14.79 11.04 -15.28
C ALA A 60 -15.66 11.79 -14.26
N THR A 61 -15.88 11.21 -13.07
CA THR A 61 -16.72 11.82 -12.05
C THR A 61 -16.05 13.03 -11.39
N THR A 62 -14.73 12.96 -11.20
CA THR A 62 -13.95 13.99 -10.47
C THR A 62 -13.39 15.08 -11.38
N GLY A 63 -13.24 14.81 -12.68
CA GLY A 63 -12.55 15.68 -13.62
C GLY A 63 -11.03 15.75 -13.41
N ALA A 64 -10.47 14.85 -12.60
CA ALA A 64 -9.06 14.82 -12.24
C ALA A 64 -8.35 13.57 -12.80
N SER A 65 -7.05 13.68 -12.99
CA SER A 65 -6.21 12.54 -13.32
C SER A 65 -5.96 11.67 -12.08
N VAL A 66 -5.90 10.35 -12.27
CA VAL A 66 -5.59 9.40 -11.21
C VAL A 66 -4.09 9.16 -11.18
N GLY A 67 -3.47 9.36 -10.02
CA GLY A 67 -2.06 9.09 -9.74
C GLY A 67 -1.84 7.69 -9.18
N ASP A 68 -1.10 7.58 -8.06
CA ASP A 68 -0.88 6.31 -7.37
C ASP A 68 -2.22 5.65 -6.98
N VAL A 69 -2.31 4.33 -7.17
CA VAL A 69 -3.51 3.55 -6.85
C VAL A 69 -3.21 2.60 -5.70
N ILE A 70 -4.05 2.62 -4.68
CA ILE A 70 -4.01 1.70 -3.54
C ILE A 70 -5.26 0.81 -3.59
N LEU A 71 -5.08 -0.51 -3.44
CA LEU A 71 -6.19 -1.45 -3.32
C LEU A 71 -6.35 -1.90 -1.87
N ALA A 72 -7.57 -1.91 -1.35
CA ALA A 72 -7.88 -2.46 -0.05
C ALA A 72 -9.04 -3.47 -0.16
N GLY A 73 -8.93 -4.59 0.53
CA GLY A 73 -10.01 -5.56 0.64
C GLY A 73 -10.23 -5.92 2.10
N PHE A 74 -11.49 -5.98 2.54
CA PHE A 74 -11.86 -6.58 3.82
C PHE A 74 -12.47 -7.96 3.58
N SER A 75 -12.08 -8.97 4.36
CA SER A 75 -12.68 -10.32 4.29
C SER A 75 -12.68 -10.84 2.84
N ALA A 76 -13.80 -11.32 2.32
CA ALA A 76 -13.94 -11.75 0.93
C ALA A 76 -13.61 -10.67 -0.11
N GLY A 77 -13.60 -9.37 0.24
CA GLY A 77 -13.11 -8.29 -0.63
C GLY A 77 -11.63 -8.42 -1.01
N CYS A 78 -10.82 -9.13 -0.22
CA CYS A 78 -9.45 -9.49 -0.61
C CYS A 78 -9.40 -10.37 -1.87
N GLN A 79 -10.51 -11.03 -2.23
CA GLN A 79 -10.61 -11.82 -3.46
C GLN A 79 -10.66 -10.92 -4.71
N ALA A 80 -11.32 -9.76 -4.64
CA ALA A 80 -11.26 -8.75 -5.69
C ALA A 80 -9.85 -8.18 -5.83
N VAL A 81 -9.19 -7.88 -4.70
CA VAL A 81 -7.78 -7.45 -4.71
C VAL A 81 -6.90 -8.50 -5.40
N ARG A 82 -7.02 -9.77 -5.01
CA ARG A 82 -6.27 -10.88 -5.61
C ARG A 82 -6.53 -11.01 -7.11
N ARG A 83 -7.79 -10.85 -7.54
CA ARG A 83 -8.17 -10.85 -8.95
C ARG A 83 -7.43 -9.77 -9.73
N GLU A 84 -7.36 -8.54 -9.21
CA GLU A 84 -6.64 -7.45 -9.88
C GLU A 84 -5.14 -7.75 -9.98
N LEU A 85 -4.52 -8.29 -8.92
CA LEU A 85 -3.11 -8.69 -8.96
C LEU A 85 -2.85 -9.82 -9.98
N ILE A 86 -3.73 -10.83 -10.04
CA ILE A 86 -3.66 -11.91 -11.05
C ILE A 86 -3.83 -11.36 -12.47
N ALA A 87 -4.68 -10.35 -12.65
CA ALA A 87 -4.87 -9.67 -13.93
C ALA A 87 -3.67 -8.78 -14.33
N GLY A 88 -2.57 -8.81 -13.59
CA GLY A 88 -1.35 -8.05 -13.87
C GLY A 88 -1.46 -6.57 -13.51
N ARG A 89 -2.44 -6.17 -12.68
CA ARG A 89 -2.52 -4.79 -12.19
C ARG A 89 -1.39 -4.56 -11.20
N ASP A 90 -0.81 -3.37 -11.27
CA ASP A 90 0.35 -2.98 -10.48
C ASP A 90 0.03 -1.76 -9.60
N PRO A 91 -0.83 -1.91 -8.57
CA PRO A 91 -1.14 -0.82 -7.66
C PRO A 91 0.10 -0.43 -6.85
N SER A 92 0.23 0.84 -6.50
CA SER A 92 1.34 1.39 -5.69
C SER A 92 1.35 0.83 -4.26
N GLY A 93 0.21 0.30 -3.79
CA GLY A 93 0.11 -0.42 -2.53
C GLY A 93 -1.15 -1.26 -2.37
N VAL A 94 -1.12 -2.21 -1.44
CA VAL A 94 -2.24 -3.09 -1.11
C VAL A 94 -2.43 -3.23 0.39
N LEU A 95 -3.70 -3.20 0.82
CA LEU A 95 -4.15 -3.51 2.16
C LEU A 95 -5.04 -4.77 2.11
N ALA A 96 -4.56 -5.88 2.68
CA ALA A 96 -5.35 -7.10 2.85
C ALA A 96 -5.85 -7.19 4.29
N ILE A 97 -7.11 -6.81 4.51
CA ILE A 97 -7.70 -6.72 5.84
C ILE A 97 -8.47 -7.98 6.17
N ASP A 98 -7.82 -8.88 6.91
CA ASP A 98 -8.37 -10.13 7.42
C ASP A 98 -9.14 -10.97 6.39
N GLY A 99 -8.53 -11.21 5.22
CA GLY A 99 -9.26 -11.79 4.09
C GLY A 99 -8.46 -12.59 3.07
N THR A 100 -7.16 -12.83 3.28
CA THR A 100 -6.31 -13.54 2.31
C THR A 100 -6.57 -15.05 2.21
N HIS A 101 -7.64 -15.55 2.82
CA HIS A 101 -8.00 -16.96 2.84
C HIS A 101 -7.96 -17.62 1.44
N GLY A 102 -7.74 -18.93 1.43
CA GLY A 102 -7.58 -19.73 0.21
C GLY A 102 -8.03 -21.16 0.44
N ASP A 103 -7.84 -22.02 -0.56
CA ASP A 103 -8.19 -23.44 -0.48
C ASP A 103 -7.46 -24.11 0.70
N LEU A 104 -7.86 -25.32 1.10
CA LEU A 104 -7.19 -26.07 2.16
C LEU A 104 -6.60 -27.38 1.60
N PRO A 105 -5.28 -27.46 1.35
CA PRO A 105 -4.28 -26.38 1.46
C PRO A 105 -4.41 -25.32 0.33
N PRO A 106 -3.84 -24.11 0.48
CA PRO A 106 -3.96 -23.08 -0.55
C PRO A 106 -3.21 -23.49 -1.80
N ALA A 107 -3.83 -23.31 -2.96
CA ALA A 107 -3.17 -23.56 -4.24
C ALA A 107 -2.11 -22.48 -4.52
N ASP A 108 -1.07 -22.82 -5.28
CA ASP A 108 0.03 -21.88 -5.56
C ASP A 108 -0.43 -20.59 -6.22
N TRP A 109 -1.42 -20.66 -7.13
CA TRP A 109 -1.97 -19.47 -7.78
C TRP A 109 -2.66 -18.51 -6.79
N GLN A 110 -3.12 -19.01 -5.64
CA GLN A 110 -3.72 -18.20 -4.58
C GLN A 110 -2.66 -17.49 -3.72
N LEU A 111 -1.47 -18.09 -3.60
CA LEU A 111 -0.35 -17.56 -2.80
C LEU A 111 0.58 -16.66 -3.61
N ALA A 112 0.77 -16.97 -4.91
CA ALA A 112 1.74 -16.30 -5.77
C ALA A 112 1.57 -14.77 -5.83
N PRO A 113 0.36 -14.20 -5.95
CA PRO A 113 0.19 -12.74 -5.94
C PRO A 113 0.67 -12.09 -4.64
N TRP A 114 0.38 -12.72 -3.49
CA TRP A 114 0.79 -12.22 -2.18
C TRP A 114 2.29 -12.31 -1.97
N ARG A 115 2.90 -13.43 -2.37
CA ARG A 115 4.36 -13.62 -2.30
C ARG A 115 5.10 -12.61 -3.19
N ALA A 116 4.65 -12.45 -4.43
CA ALA A 116 5.24 -11.48 -5.36
C ALA A 116 5.14 -10.05 -4.83
N LEU A 117 3.98 -9.69 -4.26
CA LEU A 117 3.80 -8.39 -3.65
C LEU A 117 4.66 -8.18 -2.40
N ALA A 118 4.77 -9.19 -1.53
CA ALA A 118 5.63 -9.17 -0.35
C ALA A 118 7.10 -8.91 -0.73
N GLU A 119 7.62 -9.60 -1.74
CA GLU A 119 8.98 -9.39 -2.24
C GLU A 119 9.22 -7.96 -2.74
N ARG A 120 8.26 -7.39 -3.47
CA ARG A 120 8.35 -5.99 -3.94
C ARG A 120 8.26 -5.00 -2.78
N ALA A 121 7.47 -5.33 -1.76
CA ALA A 121 7.32 -4.51 -0.57
C ALA A 121 8.59 -4.49 0.29
N ARG A 122 9.28 -5.64 0.43
CA ARG A 122 10.62 -5.69 1.06
C ARG A 122 11.62 -4.77 0.38
N ARG A 123 11.60 -4.72 -0.95
CA ARG A 123 12.43 -3.82 -1.75
C ARG A 123 11.92 -2.36 -1.79
N LYS A 124 10.87 -2.03 -1.04
CA LYS A 124 10.22 -0.71 -1.01
C LYS A 124 9.73 -0.22 -2.37
N GLU A 125 9.45 -1.14 -3.29
CA GLU A 125 8.85 -0.80 -4.58
C GLU A 125 7.34 -0.56 -4.45
N ARG A 126 6.69 -1.27 -3.52
CA ARG A 126 5.26 -1.22 -3.26
C ARG A 126 4.99 -1.23 -1.75
N LEU A 127 3.84 -0.71 -1.34
CA LEU A 127 3.37 -0.90 0.03
C LEU A 127 2.55 -2.19 0.13
N PHE A 128 2.81 -3.05 1.11
CA PHE A 128 1.91 -4.16 1.44
C PHE A 128 1.66 -4.24 2.94
N VAL A 129 0.40 -4.03 3.32
CA VAL A 129 -0.06 -4.21 4.69
C VAL A 129 -1.08 -5.35 4.72
N ALA A 130 -0.84 -6.34 5.56
CA ALA A 130 -1.75 -7.45 5.76
C ALA A 130 -2.10 -7.60 7.24
N THR A 131 -3.35 -7.93 7.51
CA THR A 131 -3.84 -8.16 8.87
C THR A 131 -4.60 -9.48 8.93
N CYS A 132 -4.62 -10.12 10.09
CA CYS A 132 -5.42 -11.30 10.33
C CYS A 132 -5.98 -11.33 11.75
N THR A 133 -7.13 -11.95 11.89
CA THR A 133 -7.58 -12.57 13.14
C THR A 133 -7.20 -14.05 13.12
N GLN A 134 -7.42 -14.75 14.24
CA GLN A 134 -7.10 -16.18 14.30
C GLN A 134 -8.13 -16.99 13.54
N ASN A 135 -9.43 -16.82 13.82
CA ASN A 135 -10.59 -17.41 13.09
C ASN A 135 -10.34 -18.81 12.44
N THR A 136 -9.58 -19.67 13.10
CA THR A 136 -9.05 -20.94 12.54
C THR A 136 -10.09 -22.05 12.51
N TYR A 137 -11.29 -21.81 13.03
CA TYR A 137 -12.43 -22.73 12.92
C TYR A 137 -12.73 -23.11 11.46
N VAL A 138 -12.41 -22.24 10.51
CA VAL A 138 -12.64 -22.46 9.07
C VAL A 138 -11.84 -23.64 8.51
N GLU A 139 -10.76 -24.01 9.17
CA GLU A 139 -9.88 -25.11 8.77
C GLU A 139 -10.35 -26.46 9.32
N THR A 140 -11.17 -26.46 10.37
CA THR A 140 -11.38 -27.66 11.22
C THR A 140 -12.84 -27.90 11.60
N ASP A 141 -13.61 -26.86 11.91
CA ASP A 141 -14.99 -26.98 12.42
C ASP A 141 -16.05 -26.93 11.32
N LEU A 142 -15.72 -26.36 10.16
CA LEU A 142 -16.62 -26.39 9.01
C LEU A 142 -16.76 -27.81 8.45
N PRO A 143 -17.91 -28.15 7.81
CA PRO A 143 -18.05 -29.37 7.04
C PRO A 143 -16.89 -29.50 6.04
N LYS A 144 -16.36 -30.71 5.85
CA LYS A 144 -15.12 -30.95 5.08
C LYS A 144 -15.11 -30.25 3.71
N ALA A 145 -16.23 -30.29 2.98
CA ALA A 145 -16.38 -29.67 1.66
C ALA A 145 -16.41 -28.13 1.66
N LYS A 146 -16.51 -27.50 2.84
CA LYS A 146 -16.55 -26.04 3.04
C LYS A 146 -15.32 -25.50 3.76
N ARG A 147 -14.37 -26.36 4.15
CA ARG A 147 -13.15 -25.94 4.83
C ARG A 147 -12.22 -25.20 3.87
N TYR A 148 -11.53 -24.22 4.41
CA TYR A 148 -10.57 -23.39 3.68
C TYR A 148 -9.49 -22.93 4.65
N SER A 149 -8.34 -22.51 4.13
CA SER A 149 -7.22 -22.03 4.96
C SER A 149 -7.55 -20.66 5.54
N ALA A 150 -7.36 -20.50 6.85
CA ALA A 150 -7.57 -19.24 7.54
C ALA A 150 -6.62 -18.16 7.04
N THR A 151 -7.00 -16.89 7.19
CA THR A 151 -6.17 -15.73 6.82
C THR A 151 -4.77 -15.84 7.40
N VAL A 152 -4.65 -16.11 8.70
CA VAL A 152 -3.35 -16.23 9.38
C VAL A 152 -2.46 -17.32 8.78
N SER A 153 -3.03 -18.46 8.41
CA SER A 153 -2.30 -19.56 7.77
C SER A 153 -1.78 -19.17 6.39
N VAL A 154 -2.62 -18.50 5.58
CA VAL A 154 -2.20 -17.99 4.27
C VAL A 154 -1.11 -16.92 4.42
N LEU A 155 -1.25 -15.98 5.35
CA LEU A 155 -0.25 -14.92 5.54
C LEU A 155 1.09 -15.48 6.03
N ARG A 156 1.12 -16.47 6.93
CA ARG A 156 2.36 -17.14 7.31
C ARG A 156 3.08 -17.75 6.09
N LEU A 157 2.34 -18.42 5.21
CA LEU A 157 2.88 -19.03 3.98
C LEU A 157 3.30 -18.01 2.90
N ALA A 158 2.64 -16.86 2.85
CA ALA A 158 2.90 -15.83 1.85
C ALA A 158 4.01 -14.85 2.28
N LEU A 159 4.05 -14.50 3.57
CA LEU A 159 4.94 -13.49 4.11
C LEU A 159 6.18 -14.10 4.78
N GLY A 160 6.11 -15.33 5.30
CA GLY A 160 7.19 -15.91 6.10
C GLY A 160 7.31 -15.35 7.53
N PHE A 161 6.34 -14.54 7.96
CA PHE A 161 6.23 -14.02 9.32
C PHE A 161 5.57 -15.04 10.25
N THR A 162 5.84 -14.92 11.55
CA THR A 162 5.26 -15.82 12.57
C THR A 162 3.81 -15.45 12.87
N LEU A 163 3.49 -14.17 12.84
CA LEU A 163 2.19 -13.56 13.11
C LEU A 163 1.63 -14.00 14.46
N VAL A 164 2.38 -13.71 15.53
CA VAL A 164 1.97 -13.96 16.91
C VAL A 164 0.79 -13.04 17.28
N PRO A 165 -0.36 -13.58 17.73
CA PRO A 165 -1.54 -12.77 18.07
C PRO A 165 -1.28 -11.84 19.25
N SER A 166 -1.81 -10.62 19.17
CA SER A 166 -1.77 -9.63 20.25
C SER A 166 -3.01 -8.72 20.25
N ALA A 167 -3.41 -8.23 21.42
CA ALA A 167 -4.43 -7.18 21.58
C ALA A 167 -4.06 -5.88 20.88
N ALA A 168 -2.78 -5.54 20.89
CA ALA A 168 -2.20 -4.34 20.31
C ALA A 168 -0.92 -4.74 19.54
N PRO A 169 -1.05 -5.36 18.36
CA PRO A 169 0.10 -5.85 17.63
C PRO A 169 0.95 -4.68 17.14
N GLU A 170 2.23 -4.68 17.50
CA GLU A 170 3.24 -3.80 16.87
C GLU A 170 3.49 -4.18 15.42
N GLY A 171 3.22 -5.46 15.07
CA GLY A 171 3.35 -6.02 13.74
C GLY A 171 4.77 -6.54 13.45
N GLU A 172 4.87 -7.51 12.54
CA GLU A 172 6.15 -7.90 11.92
C GLU A 172 6.32 -7.11 10.63
N HIS A 173 7.53 -6.62 10.34
CA HIS A 173 7.77 -5.80 9.16
C HIS A 173 9.16 -6.00 8.55
N ASP A 174 9.25 -5.79 7.24
CA ASP A 174 10.49 -5.82 6.45
C ASP A 174 10.35 -4.87 5.25
N GLY A 175 11.13 -3.79 5.21
CA GLY A 175 10.95 -2.73 4.22
C GLY A 175 9.57 -2.07 4.32
N ALA A 176 8.79 -2.11 3.24
CA ALA A 176 7.39 -1.64 3.19
C ALA A 176 6.37 -2.79 3.26
N LEU A 177 6.80 -3.98 3.73
CA LEU A 177 5.94 -5.11 4.06
C LEU A 177 5.60 -5.06 5.56
N HIS A 178 4.30 -5.10 5.89
CA HIS A 178 3.81 -5.09 7.26
C HIS A 178 2.74 -6.16 7.47
N GLY A 179 2.89 -6.97 8.52
CA GLY A 179 1.95 -8.02 8.92
C GLY A 179 1.49 -7.85 10.36
N TYR A 180 0.18 -7.86 10.59
CA TYR A 180 -0.41 -7.74 11.92
C TYR A 180 -1.30 -8.93 12.24
N SER A 181 -1.11 -9.52 13.42
CA SER A 181 -1.94 -10.63 13.92
C SER A 181 -2.67 -10.14 15.16
N TYR A 182 -3.97 -9.94 15.03
CA TYR A 182 -4.81 -9.51 16.14
C TYR A 182 -5.28 -10.74 16.91
N GLU A 183 -5.28 -10.62 18.23
CA GLU A 183 -5.88 -11.63 19.08
C GLU A 183 -7.38 -11.78 18.76
N SER A 184 -7.84 -13.02 18.75
CA SER A 184 -9.26 -13.35 18.64
C SER A 184 -9.47 -14.76 19.17
N ALA A 185 -10.71 -15.10 19.52
CA ALA A 185 -11.06 -16.50 19.70
C ALA A 185 -10.94 -17.26 18.36
N ARG A 186 -11.00 -18.60 18.45
CA ARG A 186 -11.00 -19.50 17.29
C ARG A 186 -12.17 -19.24 16.34
N THR A 187 -13.32 -18.82 16.86
CA THR A 187 -14.51 -18.40 16.12
C THR A 187 -14.93 -17.06 16.70
N ASP A 188 -14.68 -15.97 15.98
CA ASP A 188 -14.81 -14.61 16.51
C ASP A 188 -15.22 -13.62 15.42
N ALA A 189 -16.52 -13.51 15.21
CA ALA A 189 -17.10 -12.59 14.23
C ALA A 189 -16.89 -11.12 14.65
N GLU A 190 -16.90 -10.82 15.96
CA GLU A 190 -16.70 -9.47 16.46
C GLU A 190 -15.27 -8.98 16.21
N ALA A 191 -14.27 -9.82 16.50
CA ALA A 191 -12.88 -9.51 16.15
C ALA A 191 -12.71 -9.30 14.64
N HIS A 192 -13.36 -10.11 13.81
CA HIS A 192 -13.36 -9.94 12.36
C HIS A 192 -13.99 -8.61 11.93
N ILE A 193 -15.14 -8.24 12.48
CA ILE A 193 -15.82 -6.95 12.19
C ILE A 193 -14.96 -5.76 12.63
N ARG A 194 -14.25 -5.86 13.75
CA ARG A 194 -13.32 -4.82 14.22
C ARG A 194 -12.19 -4.55 13.23
N GLN A 195 -11.80 -5.53 12.41
CA GLN A 195 -10.77 -5.32 11.38
C GLN A 195 -11.22 -4.26 10.37
N GLN A 196 -12.47 -4.29 9.94
CA GLN A 196 -12.99 -3.24 9.05
C GLN A 196 -13.20 -1.91 9.80
N ARG A 197 -13.74 -1.95 11.03
CA ARG A 197 -14.16 -0.74 11.75
C ARG A 197 -13.01 0.07 12.33
N LEU A 198 -12.00 -0.60 12.88
CA LEU A 198 -10.96 0.04 13.68
C LEU A 198 -9.59 -0.12 13.00
N VAL A 199 -9.27 -1.33 12.54
CA VAL A 199 -7.95 -1.63 12.00
C VAL A 199 -7.73 -0.99 10.64
N LEU A 200 -8.68 -1.11 9.71
CA LEU A 200 -8.55 -0.52 8.38
C LEU A 200 -8.25 1.00 8.42
N PRO A 201 -9.03 1.84 9.13
CA PRO A 201 -8.69 3.27 9.27
C PRO A 201 -7.34 3.51 9.94
N ASP A 202 -6.97 2.70 10.94
CA ASP A 202 -5.68 2.82 11.62
C ASP A 202 -4.49 2.54 10.68
N VAL A 203 -4.53 1.43 9.95
CA VAL A 203 -3.44 1.08 9.03
C VAL A 203 -3.36 2.02 7.82
N LEU A 204 -4.48 2.61 7.40
CA LEU A 204 -4.49 3.67 6.38
C LEU A 204 -3.70 4.89 6.87
N ARG A 205 -3.98 5.35 8.09
CA ARG A 205 -3.28 6.48 8.71
C ARG A 205 -1.82 6.19 8.95
N ARG A 206 -1.50 4.99 9.46
CA ARG A 206 -0.13 4.61 9.82
C ARG A 206 0.77 4.38 8.61
N HIS A 207 0.24 3.84 7.52
CA HIS A 207 1.07 3.37 6.39
C HIS A 207 0.76 4.03 5.07
N VAL A 208 -0.52 4.14 4.69
CA VAL A 208 -0.89 4.67 3.36
C VAL A 208 -0.67 6.16 3.26
N GLN A 209 -1.11 6.93 4.27
CA GLN A 209 -0.95 8.38 4.24
C GLN A 209 0.54 8.79 4.19
N PRO A 210 1.46 8.26 5.04
CA PRO A 210 2.88 8.53 4.91
C PRO A 210 3.49 8.06 3.59
N TRP A 211 3.06 6.91 3.08
CA TRP A 211 3.54 6.38 1.80
C TRP A 211 3.22 7.32 0.63
N LEU A 212 1.97 7.78 0.54
CA LEU A 212 1.55 8.73 -0.50
C LEU A 212 2.26 10.08 -0.36
N ALA A 213 2.45 10.56 0.88
CA ALA A 213 3.17 11.81 1.13
C ALA A 213 4.65 11.72 0.68
N ALA A 214 5.33 10.62 0.98
CA ALA A 214 6.71 10.41 0.56
C ALA A 214 6.86 10.40 -0.98
N ARG A 215 5.91 9.77 -1.67
CA ARG A 215 5.92 9.67 -3.14
C ARG A 215 5.66 10.98 -3.85
N LYS A 216 4.90 11.90 -3.25
CA LYS A 216 4.77 13.28 -3.76
C LYS A 216 6.09 14.05 -3.72
N THR A 217 6.95 13.74 -2.76
CA THR A 217 8.25 14.40 -2.59
C THR A 217 9.37 13.75 -3.41
N GLU A 218 9.13 12.58 -3.99
CA GLU A 218 10.10 11.95 -4.89
C GLU A 218 10.14 12.72 -6.22
N LEU A 219 11.27 13.40 -6.46
CA LEU A 219 11.56 14.01 -7.75
C LEU A 219 11.38 12.98 -8.87
N ARG A 220 10.69 13.39 -9.95
CA ARG A 220 10.60 12.59 -11.18
C ARG A 220 12.01 12.23 -11.65
N PRO A 221 12.23 11.09 -12.34
CA PRO A 221 13.55 10.71 -12.84
C PRO A 221 14.25 11.82 -13.62
N GLU A 222 13.48 12.57 -14.41
CA GLU A 222 13.96 13.74 -15.16
C GLU A 222 14.39 14.89 -14.24
N GLU A 223 13.60 15.20 -13.21
CA GLU A 223 13.93 16.23 -12.22
C GLU A 223 15.12 15.82 -11.35
N ARG A 224 15.23 14.53 -11.03
CA ARG A 224 16.39 13.96 -10.33
C ARG A 224 17.64 14.05 -11.19
N ALA A 225 17.56 13.71 -12.49
CA ALA A 225 18.67 13.85 -13.43
C ALA A 225 19.07 15.33 -13.61
N MET A 226 18.10 16.24 -13.72
CA MET A 226 18.36 17.68 -13.78
C MET A 226 19.01 18.21 -12.49
N ALA A 227 18.52 17.80 -11.32
CA ALA A 227 19.11 18.17 -10.04
C ALA A 227 20.55 17.64 -9.91
N GLN A 228 20.79 16.39 -10.31
CA GLN A 228 22.13 15.80 -10.33
C GLN A 228 23.08 16.55 -11.29
N ALA A 229 22.61 16.91 -12.48
CA ALA A 229 23.38 17.70 -13.43
C ALA A 229 23.70 19.11 -12.90
N ALA A 230 22.74 19.77 -12.24
CA ALA A 230 22.92 21.09 -11.64
C ALA A 230 23.93 21.07 -10.48
N VAL A 231 23.91 20.01 -9.65
CA VAL A 231 24.91 19.80 -8.58
C VAL A 231 26.29 19.58 -9.17
N ALA A 232 26.42 18.73 -10.21
CA ALA A 232 27.70 18.47 -10.88
C ALA A 232 28.32 19.76 -11.45
N LEU A 233 27.51 20.58 -12.12
CA LEU A 233 27.94 21.89 -12.65
C LEU A 233 28.38 22.87 -11.56
N SER A 234 27.72 22.85 -10.40
CA SER A 234 28.07 23.72 -9.27
C SER A 234 29.38 23.32 -8.61
N LEU A 235 29.62 22.02 -8.44
CA LEU A 235 30.87 21.49 -7.90
C LEU A 235 32.06 21.75 -8.84
N ASP A 236 31.87 21.61 -10.15
CA ASP A 236 32.90 21.91 -11.16
C ASP A 236 33.27 23.41 -11.16
N ARG A 237 32.29 24.31 -10.96
CA ARG A 237 32.57 25.76 -10.79
C ARG A 237 33.37 26.05 -9.52
N LEU A 238 33.03 25.41 -8.40
CA LEU A 238 33.75 25.58 -7.15
C LEU A 238 35.21 25.11 -7.28
N ALA A 239 35.42 23.92 -7.85
CA ALA A 239 36.77 23.38 -8.09
C ALA A 239 37.64 24.30 -8.96
N ARG A 240 37.06 24.92 -10.00
CA ARG A 240 37.78 25.88 -10.85
C ARG A 240 38.07 27.21 -10.16
N SER A 241 37.21 27.65 -9.23
CA SER A 241 37.42 28.87 -8.46
C SER A 241 38.49 28.72 -7.38
N GLU A 242 38.70 27.50 -6.85
CA GLU A 242 39.80 27.21 -5.93
C GLU A 242 41.14 27.06 -6.66
N GLY A 243 41.14 26.60 -7.91
CA GLY A 243 42.34 26.45 -8.73
C GLY A 243 42.90 27.76 -9.31
N SER A 244 42.08 28.80 -9.46
CA SER A 244 42.52 30.10 -10.00
C SER A 244 43.14 31.05 -8.97
N GLY A 245 43.10 30.70 -7.67
CA GLY A 245 43.67 31.50 -6.59
C GLY A 245 45.18 31.34 -6.35
N GLN A 246 45.88 30.43 -7.05
CA GLN A 246 47.31 30.15 -6.84
C GLN A 246 48.25 30.75 -7.90
N GLN A 247 47.76 31.53 -8.86
CA GLN A 247 48.59 32.15 -9.89
C GLN A 247 48.56 33.69 -9.83
N HIS A 248 49.07 34.28 -8.76
CA HIS A 248 49.64 35.63 -8.85
C HIS A 248 50.55 35.91 -7.65
N GLU A 249 51.86 35.84 -7.89
CA GLU A 249 52.86 36.90 -7.65
C GLU A 249 54.26 36.29 -7.53
N SER A 250 54.94 36.15 -8.67
CA SER A 250 56.40 36.22 -8.70
C SER A 250 56.78 37.42 -9.55
N VAL A 251 56.93 38.56 -8.88
CA VAL A 251 57.50 39.78 -9.47
C VAL A 251 59.02 39.55 -9.56
N PRO A 252 59.65 39.65 -10.75
CA PRO A 252 61.09 39.49 -10.86
C PRO A 252 61.79 40.75 -10.30
N PRO A 253 62.97 40.61 -9.66
CA PRO A 253 63.67 41.74 -9.08
C PRO A 253 64.25 42.64 -10.18
N PRO A 254 64.36 43.97 -9.92
CA PRO A 254 64.94 44.89 -10.88
C PRO A 254 66.45 44.69 -10.98
N SER A 255 66.95 44.57 -12.21
CA SER A 255 68.37 44.50 -12.54
C SER A 255 69.07 45.85 -12.29
N ALA A 256 70.25 45.80 -11.69
CA ALA A 256 71.19 46.92 -11.54
C ALA A 256 72.22 46.96 -12.67
#